data_AF-A0A2R4K1J5-F1
#
_entry.id   AF-A0A2R4K1J5-F1
#
_cell.length_a   1.000
_cell.length_b   1.000
_cell.length_c   1.000
_cell.angle_alpha   90.00
_cell.angle_beta   90.00
_cell.angle_gamma   90.00
#
_symmetry.space_group_name_H-M   'P 1'
#
loop_
_entity.id
_entity.type
_entity.pdbx_description
1 polymer ?
#
loop_
_entity_poly.entity_id
_entity_poly.type
_entity_poly.pdbx_seq_one_letter_code
_entity_poly.pdbx_strand_id
1 'polypeptide(L)'
;MVAKALGRPWPLRTALAVQLAGVLAVTLLPGDAGLQGWQCDTGAPSHLFTSAGYLLNIALFAPAGFLAVQLFRRPVTVAAAGAVLSAAIELAQSAAPLGRSCSVTDLAANATGAVAGSLAGTLWLWLRHTPPRRPLRDLLGGVALAAVGATAVTAVFHSRVTGVDVVALDEQRRDLVESSVEASEWLTAAAEGIYGSGTEVTGSATEKNGDRMKITVDTNRGSVSGWWPDKELVSASSSNRGGGAGSLSEEQVADAADTFARRWVPQYAAGREPTIRSVQDGPTRTYRVTYRPPPTGGTTRMRLALTVDVTAGDGPRTGTGTSTRVTGFSVGRAGEPVPSGRP
;
A
#
# COMPACT_ATOMS: atom_id res chain seq x y z
N MET A 1 -46.11 15.26 0.53
CA MET A 1 -46.28 14.74 1.90
C MET A 1 -46.65 15.84 2.91
N VAL A 2 -46.17 17.06 2.72
CA VAL A 2 -46.28 18.21 3.65
C VAL A 2 -47.73 18.60 4.02
N ALA A 3 -48.65 18.75 3.06
CA ALA A 3 -50.02 19.21 3.33
C ALA A 3 -50.86 18.28 4.25
N LYS A 4 -50.55 16.98 4.29
CA LYS A 4 -51.25 15.99 5.15
C LYS A 4 -50.55 15.75 6.50
N ALA A 5 -49.32 16.27 6.62
CA ALA A 5 -48.65 16.61 7.86
C ALA A 5 -49.61 17.25 8.86
N LEU A 6 -50.30 18.29 8.36
CA LEU A 6 -50.96 19.37 9.09
C LEU A 6 -52.13 18.97 10.01
N GLY A 7 -52.69 17.76 9.89
CA GLY A 7 -53.77 17.26 10.76
C GLY A 7 -53.36 16.30 11.89
N ARG A 8 -52.06 16.06 12.10
CA ARG A 8 -51.52 15.14 13.13
C ARG A 8 -51.14 15.85 14.44
N PRO A 9 -51.05 15.17 15.59
CA PRO A 9 -50.60 15.81 16.82
C PRO A 9 -49.20 16.41 16.62
N TRP A 10 -49.04 17.68 17.01
CA TRP A 10 -47.80 18.45 16.84
C TRP A 10 -46.54 17.76 17.41
N PRO A 11 -46.58 17.00 18.53
CA PRO A 11 -45.39 16.39 19.11
C PRO A 11 -44.71 15.36 18.20
N LEU A 12 -45.49 14.63 17.39
CA LEU A 12 -44.94 13.61 16.49
C LEU A 12 -44.15 14.25 15.34
N ARG A 13 -44.62 15.41 14.86
CA ARG A 13 -43.94 16.13 13.77
C ARG A 13 -42.68 16.80 14.27
N THR A 14 -42.74 17.42 15.45
CA THR A 14 -41.57 18.05 16.05
C THR A 14 -40.52 17.01 16.40
N ALA A 15 -40.90 15.86 16.96
CA ALA A 15 -39.97 14.75 17.23
C ALA A 15 -39.29 14.26 15.95
N LEU A 16 -40.04 14.03 14.87
CA LEU A 16 -39.44 13.62 13.60
C LEU A 16 -38.50 14.70 13.02
N ALA A 17 -38.90 15.97 13.08
CA ALA A 17 -38.08 17.07 12.58
C ALA A 17 -36.77 17.21 13.37
N VAL A 18 -36.84 17.12 14.71
CA VAL A 18 -35.67 17.13 15.59
C VAL A 18 -34.77 15.91 15.31
N GLN A 19 -35.35 14.72 15.13
CA GLN A 19 -34.57 13.53 14.81
C GLN A 19 -33.84 13.68 13.47
N LEU A 20 -34.50 14.16 12.43
CA LEU A 20 -33.87 14.38 11.12
C LEU A 20 -32.79 15.47 11.17
N ALA A 21 -33.02 16.54 11.93
CA ALA A 21 -32.01 17.56 12.17
C ALA A 21 -30.79 16.97 12.91
N GLY A 22 -31.03 16.11 13.91
CA GLY A 22 -29.98 15.39 14.63
C GLY A 22 -29.19 14.44 13.72
N VAL A 23 -29.86 13.67 12.85
CA VAL A 23 -29.22 12.82 11.84
C VAL A 23 -28.30 13.65 10.95
N LEU A 24 -28.82 14.74 10.37
CA LEU A 24 -28.04 15.61 9.48
C LEU A 24 -26.87 16.27 10.21
N ALA A 25 -27.09 16.78 11.43
CA ALA A 25 -26.04 17.39 12.23
C ALA A 25 -24.93 16.36 12.53
N VAL A 26 -25.27 15.20 13.09
CA VAL A 26 -24.29 14.18 13.46
C VAL A 26 -23.53 13.64 12.26
N THR A 27 -24.18 13.49 11.10
CA THR A 27 -23.54 12.93 9.90
C THR A 27 -22.72 13.97 9.13
N LEU A 28 -23.18 15.21 9.02
CA LEU A 28 -22.52 16.27 8.24
C LEU A 28 -21.59 17.17 9.08
N LEU A 29 -21.52 16.99 10.39
CA LEU A 29 -20.52 17.67 11.23
C LEU A 29 -19.10 17.30 10.76
N PRO A 30 -18.20 18.29 10.60
CA PRO A 30 -16.84 18.02 10.20
C PRO A 30 -16.11 17.10 11.19
N GLY A 31 -15.30 16.19 10.66
CA GLY A 31 -14.35 15.37 11.41
C GLY A 31 -12.92 15.58 10.93
N ASP A 32 -11.98 14.83 11.51
CA ASP A 32 -10.54 14.99 11.28
C ASP A 32 -9.91 13.81 10.51
N ALA A 33 -10.71 12.87 10.01
CA ALA A 33 -10.26 11.55 9.55
C ALA A 33 -10.95 11.10 8.24
N GLY A 34 -10.92 11.96 7.22
CA GLY A 34 -11.58 11.71 5.92
C GLY A 34 -10.62 11.41 4.78
N LEU A 35 -11.12 10.71 3.75
CA LEU A 35 -10.46 10.55 2.46
C LEU A 35 -10.40 11.89 1.70
N GLN A 36 -9.63 11.94 0.60
CA GLN A 36 -9.66 13.12 -0.27
C GLN A 36 -11.04 13.32 -0.90
N GLY A 37 -11.34 14.55 -1.30
CA GLY A 37 -12.60 14.88 -1.97
C GLY A 37 -12.84 13.96 -3.18
N TRP A 38 -14.09 13.51 -3.32
CA TRP A 38 -14.58 12.58 -4.33
C TRP A 38 -14.08 11.14 -4.22
N GLN A 39 -13.58 10.74 -3.05
CA GLN A 39 -13.30 9.34 -2.74
C GLN A 39 -14.36 8.77 -1.78
N CYS A 40 -14.67 7.49 -1.95
CA CYS A 40 -15.56 6.77 -1.05
C CYS A 40 -15.00 5.38 -0.75
N ASP A 41 -15.09 4.98 0.51
CA ASP A 41 -14.75 3.64 0.96
C ASP A 41 -15.80 2.64 0.47
N THR A 42 -15.38 1.75 -0.43
CA THR A 42 -16.21 0.69 -1.00
C THR A 42 -15.91 -0.68 -0.41
N GLY A 43 -15.18 -0.74 0.71
CA GLY A 43 -14.87 -1.97 1.42
C GLY A 43 -16.11 -2.78 1.79
N ALA A 44 -15.94 -4.10 1.90
CA ALA A 44 -17.06 -5.01 2.21
C ALA A 44 -17.60 -4.75 3.64
N PRO A 45 -18.93 -4.74 3.85
CA PRO A 45 -19.55 -4.48 5.16
C PRO A 45 -19.49 -5.72 6.08
N SER A 46 -18.31 -6.28 6.32
CA SER A 46 -18.11 -7.50 7.10
C SER A 46 -18.42 -7.36 8.59
N HIS A 47 -18.39 -6.13 9.13
CA HIS A 47 -18.55 -5.85 10.57
C HIS A 47 -19.81 -5.04 10.92
N LEU A 48 -20.80 -4.98 10.03
CA LEU A 48 -21.99 -4.13 10.14
C LEU A 48 -22.70 -4.22 11.51
N PHE A 49 -22.74 -5.41 12.12
CA PHE A 49 -23.42 -5.68 13.40
C PHE A 49 -22.49 -5.82 14.60
N THR A 50 -21.16 -5.77 14.40
CA THR A 50 -20.17 -5.96 15.46
C THR A 50 -19.42 -4.68 15.81
N SER A 51 -19.33 -3.73 14.87
CA SER A 51 -18.69 -2.44 15.12
C SER A 51 -19.62 -1.49 15.88
N ALA A 52 -19.10 -0.87 16.94
CA ALA A 52 -19.83 0.15 17.69
C ALA A 52 -20.25 1.34 16.81
N GLY A 53 -19.42 1.75 15.85
CA GLY A 53 -19.72 2.85 14.93
C GLY A 53 -20.94 2.56 14.04
N TYR A 54 -20.99 1.37 13.44
CA TYR A 54 -22.10 0.99 12.57
C TYR A 54 -23.41 0.77 13.36
N LEU A 55 -23.32 0.25 14.58
CA LEU A 55 -24.47 0.11 15.47
C LEU A 55 -25.05 1.49 15.85
N LEU A 56 -24.21 2.51 16.04
CA LEU A 56 -24.67 3.89 16.27
C LEU A 56 -25.40 4.46 15.05
N ASN A 57 -24.91 4.19 13.83
CA ASN A 57 -25.57 4.59 12.58
C ASN A 57 -26.95 3.94 12.42
N ILE A 58 -27.06 2.63 12.72
CA ILE A 58 -28.35 1.92 12.78
C ILE A 58 -29.28 2.59 13.81
N ALA A 59 -28.77 2.84 15.02
CA ALA A 59 -29.52 3.45 16.12
C ALA A 59 -29.96 4.90 15.82
N LEU A 60 -29.22 5.63 14.98
CA LEU A 60 -29.54 6.99 14.58
C LEU A 60 -30.73 7.06 13.61
N PHE A 61 -30.80 6.13 12.65
CA PHE A 61 -31.86 6.08 11.63
C PHE A 61 -33.13 5.34 12.08
N ALA A 62 -33.03 4.38 13.00
CA ALA A 62 -34.19 3.58 13.44
C ALA A 62 -35.32 4.44 14.07
N PRO A 63 -35.06 5.39 14.99
CA PRO A 63 -36.11 6.26 15.52
C PRO A 63 -36.77 7.12 14.44
N ALA A 64 -35.99 7.60 13.46
CA ALA A 64 -36.53 8.39 12.34
C ALA A 64 -37.51 7.57 11.49
N GLY A 65 -37.13 6.32 11.14
CA GLY A 65 -38.00 5.39 10.42
C GLY A 65 -39.29 5.10 11.20
N PHE A 66 -39.17 4.81 12.50
CA PHE A 66 -40.33 4.58 13.38
C PHE A 66 -41.29 5.78 13.37
N LEU A 67 -40.80 6.97 13.72
CA LEU A 67 -41.63 8.19 13.81
C LEU A 67 -42.27 8.55 12.46
N ALA A 68 -41.53 8.38 11.36
CA ALA A 68 -42.03 8.64 10.01
C ALA A 68 -43.15 7.66 9.62
N VAL A 69 -43.04 6.37 9.96
CA VAL A 69 -44.14 5.40 9.75
C VAL A 69 -45.37 5.77 10.57
N GLN A 70 -45.21 6.18 11.83
CA GLN A 70 -46.32 6.63 12.67
C GLN A 70 -47.04 7.84 12.06
N LEU A 71 -46.28 8.76 11.46
CA LEU A 71 -46.81 9.98 10.88
C LEU A 71 -47.51 9.72 9.53
N PHE A 72 -46.83 8.99 8.63
CA PHE A 72 -47.24 8.84 7.23
C PHE A 72 -48.04 7.56 6.95
N ARG A 73 -47.89 6.51 7.78
CA ARG A 73 -48.46 5.16 7.63
C ARG A 73 -48.10 4.50 6.29
N ARG A 74 -46.82 4.62 5.91
CA ARG A 74 -46.26 4.23 4.62
C ARG A 74 -44.87 3.59 4.80
N PRO A 75 -44.79 2.38 5.36
CA PRO A 75 -43.51 1.78 5.74
C PRO A 75 -42.53 1.60 4.58
N VAL A 76 -42.98 1.19 3.40
CA VAL A 76 -42.07 0.94 2.28
C VAL A 76 -41.50 2.25 1.75
N THR A 77 -42.35 3.27 1.58
CA THR A 77 -41.88 4.61 1.17
C THR A 77 -40.92 5.21 2.20
N VAL A 78 -41.16 5.02 3.50
CA VAL A 78 -40.29 5.54 4.57
C VAL A 78 -38.93 4.86 4.56
N ALA A 79 -38.88 3.52 4.46
CA ALA A 79 -37.62 2.79 4.37
C ALA A 79 -36.81 3.23 3.13
N ALA A 80 -37.46 3.33 1.96
CA ALA A 80 -36.83 3.80 0.74
C ALA A 80 -36.30 5.24 0.87
N ALA A 81 -37.10 6.15 1.45
CA ALA A 81 -36.67 7.53 1.68
C ALA A 81 -35.48 7.62 2.64
N GLY A 82 -35.42 6.77 3.67
CA GLY A 82 -34.30 6.69 4.60
C GLY A 82 -33.01 6.22 3.91
N ALA A 83 -33.09 5.19 3.07
CA ALA A 83 -31.95 4.72 2.29
C ALA A 83 -31.44 5.78 1.29
N VAL A 84 -32.35 6.47 0.59
CA VAL A 84 -32.01 7.57 -0.32
C VAL A 84 -31.40 8.75 0.43
N LEU A 85 -31.92 9.09 1.61
CA LEU A 85 -31.35 10.13 2.47
C LEU A 85 -29.92 9.77 2.90
N SER A 86 -29.70 8.52 3.32
CA SER A 86 -28.36 8.06 3.67
C SER A 86 -27.42 8.15 2.47
N ALA A 87 -27.83 7.72 1.28
CA ALA A 87 -26.98 7.81 0.09
C ALA A 87 -26.65 9.26 -0.27
N ALA A 88 -27.60 10.19 -0.08
CA ALA A 88 -27.37 11.60 -0.28
C ALA A 88 -26.38 12.18 0.75
N ILE A 89 -26.42 11.73 2.00
CA ILE A 89 -25.46 12.12 3.06
C ILE A 89 -24.05 11.64 2.70
N GLU A 90 -23.88 10.36 2.36
CA GLU A 90 -22.58 9.81 1.95
C GLU A 90 -22.02 10.53 0.73
N LEU A 91 -22.87 10.79 -0.27
CA LEU A 91 -22.47 11.55 -1.44
C LEU A 91 -22.06 12.99 -1.09
N ALA A 92 -22.79 13.65 -0.19
CA ALA A 92 -22.43 14.99 0.29
C ALA A 92 -21.10 14.97 1.05
N GLN A 93 -20.84 13.95 1.87
CA GLN A 93 -19.56 13.77 2.56
C GLN A 93 -18.41 13.50 1.57
N SER A 94 -18.66 12.79 0.46
CA SER A 94 -17.65 12.62 -0.60
C SER A 94 -17.32 13.94 -1.30
N ALA A 95 -18.30 14.82 -1.51
CA ALA A 95 -18.13 16.06 -2.26
C ALA A 95 -17.60 17.23 -1.41
N ALA A 96 -17.93 17.26 -0.12
CA ALA A 96 -17.57 18.34 0.78
C ALA A 96 -16.34 17.97 1.61
N PRO A 97 -15.40 18.91 1.86
CA PRO A 97 -14.21 18.68 2.68
C PRO A 97 -14.56 18.69 4.17
N LEU A 98 -15.47 17.81 4.58
CA LEU A 98 -15.95 17.70 5.96
C LEU A 98 -15.06 16.78 6.80
N GLY A 99 -13.94 16.28 6.27
CA GLY A 99 -13.04 15.38 7.00
C GLY A 99 -13.71 14.11 7.56
N ARG A 100 -14.81 13.69 6.91
CA ARG A 100 -15.39 12.35 7.01
C ARG A 100 -15.37 11.74 5.63
N SER A 101 -14.96 10.48 5.54
CA SER A 101 -15.02 9.71 4.32
C SER A 101 -16.42 9.16 4.10
N CYS A 102 -16.93 9.30 2.89
CA CYS A 102 -18.04 8.48 2.41
C CYS A 102 -17.69 6.99 2.60
N SER A 103 -18.62 6.18 3.10
CA SER A 103 -18.47 4.72 3.18
C SER A 103 -19.76 3.98 2.80
N VAL A 104 -19.62 2.96 1.96
CA VAL A 104 -20.72 2.04 1.62
C VAL A 104 -21.21 1.30 2.86
N THR A 105 -20.34 1.08 3.85
CA THR A 105 -20.71 0.42 5.11
C THR A 105 -21.63 1.31 5.96
N ASP A 106 -21.40 2.62 5.98
CA ASP A 106 -22.25 3.59 6.67
C ASP A 106 -23.61 3.75 5.97
N LEU A 107 -23.62 3.77 4.63
CA LEU A 107 -24.85 3.67 3.84
C LEU A 107 -25.70 2.45 4.24
N ALA A 108 -25.07 1.28 4.28
CA ALA A 108 -25.72 0.03 4.62
C ALA A 108 -26.25 0.04 6.07
N ALA A 109 -25.48 0.58 7.02
CA ALA A 109 -25.88 0.66 8.43
C ALA A 109 -27.10 1.59 8.61
N ASN A 110 -27.05 2.79 8.03
CA ASN A 110 -28.17 3.74 8.07
C ASN A 110 -29.43 3.21 7.38
N ALA A 111 -29.29 2.57 6.21
CA ALA A 111 -30.41 1.93 5.51
C ALA A 111 -31.02 0.79 6.35
N THR A 112 -30.18 0.00 7.03
CA THR A 112 -30.61 -1.04 7.97
C THR A 112 -31.40 -0.44 9.13
N GLY A 113 -30.92 0.66 9.71
CA GLY A 113 -31.65 1.43 10.73
C GLY A 113 -33.01 1.90 10.23
N ALA A 114 -33.08 2.50 9.03
CA ALA A 114 -34.34 2.98 8.45
C ALA A 114 -35.35 1.83 8.22
N VAL A 115 -34.90 0.67 7.77
CA VAL A 115 -35.73 -0.53 7.60
C VAL A 115 -36.21 -1.04 8.96
N ALA A 116 -35.31 -1.23 9.93
CA ALA A 116 -35.64 -1.70 11.27
C ALA A 116 -36.66 -0.78 11.97
N GLY A 117 -36.44 0.53 11.91
CA GLY A 117 -37.37 1.53 12.41
C GLY A 117 -38.75 1.47 11.74
N SER A 118 -38.77 1.31 10.42
CA SER A 118 -40.02 1.20 9.66
C SER A 118 -40.80 -0.07 10.01
N LEU A 119 -40.12 -1.19 10.22
CA LEU A 119 -40.71 -2.44 10.67
C LEU A 119 -41.29 -2.30 12.09
N ALA A 120 -40.54 -1.70 13.01
CA ALA A 120 -41.01 -1.42 14.37
C ALA A 120 -42.25 -0.51 14.38
N GLY A 121 -42.26 0.53 13.54
CA GLY A 121 -43.44 1.41 13.38
C GLY A 121 -44.64 0.67 12.81
N THR A 122 -44.42 -0.22 11.85
CA THR A 122 -45.48 -1.06 11.28
C THR A 122 -46.06 -2.02 12.31
N LEU A 123 -45.19 -2.68 13.08
CA LEU A 123 -45.59 -3.55 14.18
C LEU A 123 -46.43 -2.79 15.21
N TRP A 124 -46.03 -1.58 15.57
CA TRP A 124 -46.80 -0.73 16.46
C TRP A 124 -48.18 -0.35 15.90
N LEU A 125 -48.26 0.03 14.62
CA LEU A 125 -49.54 0.31 13.96
C LEU A 125 -50.45 -0.93 13.96
N TRP A 126 -49.88 -2.11 13.72
CA TRP A 126 -50.60 -3.39 13.77
C TRP A 126 -51.14 -3.70 15.17
N LEU A 127 -50.31 -3.55 16.21
CA LEU A 127 -50.71 -3.71 17.62
C LEU A 127 -51.80 -2.71 18.04
N ARG A 128 -51.86 -1.54 17.40
CA ARG A 128 -52.89 -0.51 17.62
C ARG A 128 -54.09 -0.65 16.66
N HIS A 129 -54.21 -1.77 15.94
CA HIS A 129 -55.26 -2.03 14.95
C HIS A 129 -55.48 -0.89 13.96
N THR A 130 -54.41 -0.20 13.60
CA THR A 130 -54.44 0.98 12.74
C THR A 130 -53.83 0.61 11.39
N PRO A 131 -54.64 0.32 10.35
CA PRO A 131 -54.11 -0.22 9.11
C PRO A 131 -53.21 0.79 8.37
N PRO A 132 -52.19 0.31 7.63
CA PRO A 132 -51.37 1.13 6.75
C PRO A 132 -52.23 1.75 5.64
N ARG A 133 -51.82 2.93 5.16
CA ARG A 133 -52.63 3.68 4.18
C ARG A 133 -52.33 3.22 2.76
N ARG A 134 -53.27 2.52 2.13
CA ARG A 134 -53.20 2.07 0.72
C ARG A 134 -51.91 1.28 0.44
N PRO A 135 -51.76 0.07 1.00
CA PRO A 135 -50.49 -0.68 1.02
C PRO A 135 -49.90 -0.91 -0.36
N LEU A 136 -50.71 -1.19 -1.38
CA LEU A 136 -50.23 -1.37 -2.75
C LEU A 136 -49.58 -0.09 -3.32
N ARG A 137 -50.16 1.08 -3.06
CA ARG A 137 -49.60 2.36 -3.51
C ARG A 137 -48.35 2.74 -2.73
N ASP A 138 -48.26 2.36 -1.46
CA ASP A 138 -47.04 2.51 -0.67
C ASP A 138 -45.91 1.62 -1.23
N LEU A 139 -46.20 0.35 -1.52
CA LEU A 139 -45.24 -0.56 -2.14
C LEU A 139 -44.73 -0.02 -3.48
N LEU A 140 -45.64 0.31 -4.41
CA LEU A 140 -45.27 0.84 -5.72
C LEU A 140 -44.49 2.16 -5.60
N GLY A 141 -44.94 3.06 -4.73
CA GLY A 141 -44.28 4.35 -4.52
C GLY A 141 -42.89 4.21 -3.88
N GLY A 142 -42.75 3.31 -2.91
CA GLY A 142 -41.47 3.02 -2.26
C GLY A 142 -40.48 2.33 -3.19
N VAL A 143 -40.93 1.34 -3.96
CA VAL A 143 -40.08 0.66 -4.97
C VAL A 143 -39.63 1.65 -6.05
N ALA A 144 -40.55 2.48 -6.56
CA ALA A 144 -40.19 3.51 -7.54
C ALA A 144 -39.17 4.51 -6.97
N LEU A 145 -39.36 4.97 -5.72
CA LEU A 145 -38.41 5.86 -5.05
C LEU A 145 -37.04 5.21 -4.87
N ALA A 146 -37.00 3.95 -4.43
CA ALA A 146 -35.76 3.20 -4.26
C ALA A 146 -35.03 3.01 -5.60
N ALA A 147 -35.75 2.63 -6.66
CA ALA A 147 -35.17 2.43 -7.99
C ALA A 147 -34.61 3.74 -8.57
N VAL A 148 -35.36 4.84 -8.50
CA VAL A 148 -34.91 6.15 -8.97
C VAL A 148 -33.72 6.64 -8.15
N GLY A 149 -33.80 6.52 -6.82
CA GLY A 149 -32.73 6.91 -5.92
C GLY A 149 -31.44 6.13 -6.15
N ALA A 150 -31.52 4.80 -6.23
CA ALA A 150 -30.38 3.93 -6.52
C ALA A 150 -29.77 4.27 -7.89
N THR A 151 -30.59 4.44 -8.92
CA THR A 151 -30.11 4.80 -10.27
C THR A 151 -29.37 6.14 -10.25
N ALA A 152 -29.93 7.16 -9.58
CA ALA A 152 -29.30 8.47 -9.49
C ALA A 152 -27.97 8.41 -8.70
N VAL A 153 -27.95 7.72 -7.56
CA VAL A 153 -26.75 7.54 -6.74
C VAL A 153 -25.68 6.80 -7.51
N THR A 154 -26.00 5.66 -8.12
CA THR A 154 -25.06 4.88 -8.94
C THR A 154 -24.51 5.70 -10.10
N ALA A 155 -25.35 6.47 -10.80
CA ALA A 155 -24.89 7.34 -11.89
C ALA A 155 -23.90 8.41 -11.40
N VAL A 156 -24.15 9.03 -10.25
CA VAL A 156 -23.21 10.00 -9.68
C VAL A 156 -21.93 9.32 -9.19
N PHE A 157 -22.04 8.19 -8.49
CA PHE A 157 -20.89 7.42 -8.02
C PHE A 157 -19.99 7.03 -9.20
N HIS A 158 -20.55 6.45 -10.25
CA HIS A 158 -19.79 6.01 -11.42
C HIS A 158 -19.17 7.18 -12.22
N SER A 159 -19.76 8.38 -12.17
CA SER A 159 -19.27 9.53 -12.95
C SER A 159 -18.34 10.46 -12.18
N ARG A 160 -18.40 10.47 -10.85
CA ARG A 160 -17.73 11.47 -10.01
C ARG A 160 -16.95 10.91 -8.84
N VAL A 161 -17.25 9.70 -8.38
CA VAL A 161 -16.68 9.16 -7.13
C VAL A 161 -15.70 8.04 -7.47
N THR A 162 -14.49 8.13 -6.94
CA THR A 162 -13.52 7.04 -7.03
C THR A 162 -13.70 6.12 -5.83
N GLY A 163 -14.03 4.85 -6.08
CA GLY A 163 -14.09 3.83 -5.04
C GLY A 163 -12.68 3.45 -4.59
N VAL A 164 -12.44 3.47 -3.28
CA VAL A 164 -11.19 3.03 -2.66
C VAL A 164 -11.54 1.98 -1.63
N ASP A 165 -10.78 0.88 -1.56
CA ASP A 165 -10.87 -0.06 -0.44
C ASP A 165 -9.79 0.34 0.58
N VAL A 166 -10.22 1.03 1.64
CA VAL A 166 -9.29 1.58 2.63
C VAL A 166 -8.58 0.48 3.40
N VAL A 167 -9.24 -0.66 3.62
CA VAL A 167 -8.66 -1.80 4.33
C VAL A 167 -7.59 -2.45 3.48
N ALA A 168 -7.87 -2.71 2.20
CA ALA A 168 -6.88 -3.27 1.28
C ALA A 168 -5.68 -2.33 1.08
N LEU A 169 -5.92 -1.02 1.04
CA LEU A 169 -4.86 -0.03 0.87
C LEU A 169 -3.95 0.07 2.10
N ASP A 170 -4.51 -0.02 3.30
CA ASP A 170 -3.74 -0.02 4.56
C ASP A 170 -2.94 -1.31 4.74
N GLU A 171 -3.51 -2.46 4.37
CA GLU A 171 -2.82 -3.75 4.34
C GLU A 171 -1.64 -3.73 3.35
N GLN A 172 -1.88 -3.27 2.11
CA GLN A 172 -0.80 -3.10 1.13
C GLN A 172 0.30 -2.15 1.62
N ARG A 173 -0.05 -1.08 2.34
CA ARG A 173 0.93 -0.15 2.90
C ARG A 173 1.75 -0.79 4.01
N ARG A 174 1.13 -1.61 4.86
CA ARG A 174 1.85 -2.38 5.89
C ARG A 174 2.80 -3.38 5.26
N ASP A 175 2.35 -4.13 4.27
CA ASP A 175 3.19 -5.11 3.55
C ASP A 175 4.40 -4.44 2.89
N LEU A 176 4.21 -3.23 2.32
CA LEU A 176 5.31 -2.44 1.76
C LEU A 176 6.30 -1.97 2.84
N VAL A 177 5.80 -1.53 4.00
CA VAL A 177 6.67 -1.13 5.12
C VAL A 177 7.42 -2.33 5.67
N GLU A 178 6.73 -3.43 5.94
CA GLU A 178 7.32 -4.67 6.46
C GLU A 178 8.35 -5.23 5.49
N SER A 179 8.02 -5.36 4.20
CA SER A 179 8.99 -5.79 3.19
C SER A 179 10.18 -4.84 3.05
N SER A 180 9.99 -3.52 3.22
CA SER A 180 11.12 -2.57 3.21
C SER A 180 12.07 -2.75 4.39
N VAL A 181 11.55 -3.13 5.56
CA VAL A 181 12.34 -3.42 6.77
C VAL A 181 13.12 -4.70 6.58
N GLU A 182 12.46 -5.81 6.21
CA GLU A 182 13.10 -7.10 5.97
C GLU A 182 14.21 -7.00 4.90
N ALA A 183 13.95 -6.22 3.86
CA ALA A 183 14.88 -6.06 2.77
C ALA A 183 16.09 -5.20 3.15
N SER A 184 15.90 -4.19 4.01
CA SER A 184 17.01 -3.41 4.59
C SER A 184 17.85 -4.26 5.54
N GLU A 185 17.23 -5.11 6.36
CA GLU A 185 17.94 -6.05 7.25
C GLU A 185 18.79 -7.04 6.46
N TRP A 186 18.22 -7.66 5.41
CA TRP A 186 18.96 -8.55 4.52
C TRP A 186 20.18 -7.87 3.90
N LEU A 187 20.01 -6.66 3.36
CA LEU A 187 21.11 -5.96 2.68
C LEU A 187 22.16 -5.45 3.68
N THR A 188 21.76 -5.12 4.91
CA THR A 188 22.67 -4.79 6.02
C THR A 188 23.53 -5.99 6.40
N ALA A 189 22.92 -7.18 6.55
CA ALA A 189 23.66 -8.42 6.82
C ALA A 189 24.63 -8.77 5.67
N ALA A 190 24.23 -8.53 4.42
CA ALA A 190 25.12 -8.68 3.28
C ALA A 190 26.29 -7.68 3.32
N ALA A 191 26.04 -6.41 3.67
CA ALA A 191 27.07 -5.39 3.80
C ALA A 191 28.09 -5.72 4.90
N GLU A 192 27.65 -6.18 6.07
CA GLU A 192 28.55 -6.64 7.14
C GLU A 192 29.38 -7.85 6.69
N GLY A 193 28.77 -8.80 5.96
CA GLY A 193 29.51 -9.93 5.41
C GLY A 193 30.53 -9.55 4.33
N ILE A 194 30.28 -8.50 3.55
CA ILE A 194 31.18 -8.01 2.48
C ILE A 194 32.31 -7.15 3.05
N TYR A 195 32.00 -6.22 3.96
CA TYR A 195 32.96 -5.23 4.47
C TYR A 195 33.56 -5.59 5.83
N GLY A 196 33.07 -6.66 6.46
CA GLY A 196 33.53 -7.16 7.76
C GLY A 196 32.86 -6.49 8.96
N SER A 197 33.18 -7.00 10.16
CA SER A 197 32.64 -6.53 11.44
C SER A 197 32.92 -5.05 11.68
N GLY A 198 31.94 -4.33 12.25
CA GLY A 198 32.01 -2.87 12.46
C GLY A 198 31.60 -2.03 11.24
N THR A 199 30.84 -2.63 10.33
CA THR A 199 30.15 -1.92 9.25
C THR A 199 28.89 -1.29 9.81
N GLU A 200 28.76 0.03 9.69
CA GLU A 200 27.61 0.79 10.19
C GLU A 200 26.85 1.39 9.02
N VAL A 201 25.54 1.19 9.00
CA VAL A 201 24.64 1.77 7.99
C VAL A 201 24.45 3.25 8.28
N THR A 202 24.78 4.09 7.31
CA THR A 202 24.64 5.55 7.37
C THR A 202 23.43 6.05 6.61
N GLY A 203 22.88 5.24 5.69
CA GLY A 203 21.67 5.57 4.93
C GLY A 203 21.13 4.38 4.15
N SER A 204 19.87 4.47 3.73
CA SER A 204 19.26 3.53 2.81
C SER A 204 18.35 4.25 1.83
N ALA A 205 18.28 3.74 0.60
CA ALA A 205 17.41 4.24 -0.45
C ALA A 205 16.73 3.05 -1.13
N THR A 206 15.43 3.20 -1.38
CA THR A 206 14.62 2.20 -2.04
C THR A 206 13.99 2.80 -3.30
N GLU A 207 14.23 2.15 -4.43
CA GLU A 207 13.69 2.54 -5.73
C GLU A 207 12.81 1.39 -6.26
N LYS A 208 11.54 1.69 -6.54
CA LYS A 208 10.62 0.70 -7.11
C LYS A 208 10.83 0.59 -8.63
N ASN A 209 11.04 -0.62 -9.13
CA ASN A 209 11.15 -0.92 -10.55
C ASN A 209 10.21 -2.08 -10.91
N GLY A 210 9.01 -1.75 -11.38
CA GLY A 210 7.94 -2.73 -11.61
C GLY A 210 7.55 -3.44 -10.30
N ASP A 211 7.66 -4.76 -10.31
CA ASP A 211 7.34 -5.63 -9.16
C ASP A 211 8.53 -5.86 -8.22
N ARG A 212 9.72 -5.35 -8.58
CA ARG A 212 10.95 -5.48 -7.77
C ARG A 212 11.28 -4.14 -7.12
N MET A 213 11.97 -4.21 -5.99
CA MET A 213 12.55 -3.03 -5.35
C MET A 213 14.06 -3.13 -5.41
N LYS A 214 14.71 -2.08 -5.91
CA LYS A 214 16.16 -1.91 -5.76
C LYS A 214 16.40 -1.23 -4.44
N ILE A 215 17.21 -1.85 -3.60
CA ILE A 215 17.61 -1.29 -2.32
C ILE A 215 19.09 -0.99 -2.39
N THR A 216 19.46 0.19 -1.91
CA THR A 216 20.83 0.64 -1.77
C THR A 216 21.04 1.00 -0.32
N VAL A 217 22.07 0.44 0.30
CA VAL A 217 22.50 0.74 1.67
C VAL A 217 23.87 1.38 1.60
N ASP A 218 23.97 2.57 2.16
CA ASP A 218 25.22 3.28 2.35
C ASP A 218 25.74 3.00 3.76
N THR A 219 27.04 2.76 3.85
CA THR A 219 27.73 2.43 5.08
C THR A 219 28.96 3.31 5.25
N ASN A 220 29.52 3.33 6.46
CA ASN A 220 30.82 3.92 6.74
C ASN A 220 31.99 3.34 5.90
N ARG A 221 31.82 2.16 5.26
CA ARG A 221 32.86 1.46 4.48
C ARG A 221 32.60 1.38 2.98
N GLY A 222 31.46 1.85 2.51
CA GLY A 222 31.05 1.73 1.11
C GLY A 222 29.54 1.64 0.93
N SER A 223 29.11 1.29 -0.27
CA SER A 223 27.70 1.16 -0.64
C SER A 223 27.42 -0.24 -1.18
N VAL A 224 26.26 -0.82 -0.90
CA VAL A 224 25.81 -2.12 -1.41
C VAL A 224 24.41 -1.95 -1.99
N SER A 225 24.13 -2.56 -3.13
CA SER A 225 22.79 -2.58 -3.71
C SER A 225 22.36 -3.96 -4.19
N GLY A 226 21.06 -4.21 -4.11
CA GLY A 226 20.45 -5.49 -4.47
C GLY A 226 18.97 -5.37 -4.80
N TRP A 227 18.43 -6.42 -5.41
CA TRP A 227 17.02 -6.56 -5.74
C TRP A 227 16.27 -7.39 -4.70
N TRP A 228 15.13 -6.87 -4.27
CA TRP A 228 14.12 -7.53 -3.45
C TRP A 228 12.88 -7.87 -4.30
N PRO A 229 12.20 -9.02 -4.10
CA PRO A 229 12.38 -10.03 -3.04
C PRO A 229 13.38 -11.15 -3.35
N ASP A 230 13.99 -11.16 -4.54
CA ASP A 230 14.86 -12.26 -4.99
C ASP A 230 16.18 -12.40 -4.20
N LYS A 231 16.47 -11.43 -3.32
CA LYS A 231 17.71 -11.34 -2.54
C LYS A 231 18.94 -11.42 -3.45
N GLU A 232 18.88 -10.71 -4.57
CA GLU A 232 19.92 -10.71 -5.59
C GLU A 232 20.83 -9.49 -5.40
N LEU A 233 22.10 -9.73 -5.05
CA LEU A 233 23.10 -8.68 -4.97
C LEU A 233 23.54 -8.22 -6.36
N VAL A 234 23.59 -6.90 -6.58
CA VAL A 234 23.88 -6.29 -7.88
C VAL A 234 25.20 -5.54 -7.88
N SER A 235 25.52 -4.85 -6.78
CA SER A 235 26.77 -4.12 -6.67
C SER A 235 27.20 -3.97 -5.22
N ALA A 236 28.51 -3.90 -5.00
CA ALA A 236 29.09 -3.33 -3.81
C ALA A 236 30.32 -2.52 -4.19
N SER A 237 30.56 -1.41 -3.52
CA SER A 237 31.79 -0.64 -3.71
C SER A 237 32.28 -0.07 -2.39
N SER A 238 33.52 -0.39 -2.04
CA SER A 238 34.18 0.18 -0.87
C SER A 238 34.54 1.65 -1.10
N SER A 239 34.47 2.43 -0.03
CA SER A 239 34.99 3.81 0.03
C SER A 239 36.53 3.83 -0.05
N ASN A 240 37.21 2.77 0.40
CA ASN A 240 38.65 2.61 0.26
C ASN A 240 38.99 1.69 -0.92
N ARG A 241 39.24 2.29 -2.08
CA ARG A 241 39.62 1.58 -3.31
C ARG A 241 41.14 1.45 -3.50
N GLY A 242 41.94 2.05 -2.62
CA GLY A 242 43.40 1.97 -2.69
C GLY A 242 43.90 0.59 -2.29
N GLY A 243 44.86 0.04 -3.03
CA GLY A 243 45.61 -1.13 -2.59
C GLY A 243 46.72 -0.76 -1.63
N GLY A 244 47.01 -1.64 -0.67
CA GLY A 244 48.24 -1.61 0.10
C GLY A 244 49.47 -1.77 -0.81
N ALA A 245 50.65 -1.41 -0.31
CA ALA A 245 51.89 -1.53 -1.07
C ALA A 245 52.23 -3.00 -1.35
N GLY A 246 52.16 -3.43 -2.62
CA GLY A 246 52.51 -4.80 -3.01
C GLY A 246 52.01 -5.21 -4.39
N SER A 247 52.59 -6.28 -4.94
CA SER A 247 52.11 -6.94 -6.15
C SER A 247 51.44 -8.27 -5.77
N LEU A 248 50.27 -8.54 -6.36
CA LEU A 248 49.62 -9.85 -6.32
C LEU A 248 49.98 -10.65 -7.58
N SER A 249 50.05 -11.98 -7.47
CA SER A 249 50.04 -12.85 -8.65
C SER A 249 48.65 -12.90 -9.27
N GLU A 250 48.55 -13.27 -10.56
CA GLU A 250 47.26 -13.50 -11.20
C GLU A 250 46.46 -14.62 -10.51
N GLU A 251 47.15 -15.64 -10.00
CA GLU A 251 46.54 -16.73 -9.22
C GLU A 251 45.89 -16.22 -7.93
N GLN A 252 46.56 -15.35 -7.17
CA GLN A 252 46.00 -14.74 -5.96
C GLN A 252 44.79 -13.85 -6.26
N VAL A 253 44.82 -13.13 -7.38
CA VAL A 253 43.69 -12.30 -7.83
C VAL A 253 42.51 -13.16 -8.26
N ALA A 254 42.78 -14.23 -9.02
CA ALA A 254 41.76 -15.19 -9.45
C ALA A 254 41.10 -15.87 -8.25
N ASP A 255 41.89 -16.40 -7.31
CA ASP A 255 41.40 -17.10 -6.12
C ASP A 255 40.53 -16.19 -5.23
N ALA A 256 40.96 -14.94 -5.03
CA ALA A 256 40.20 -13.95 -4.27
C ALA A 256 38.86 -13.61 -4.94
N ALA A 257 38.87 -13.38 -6.26
CA ALA A 257 37.66 -13.08 -7.02
C ALA A 257 36.70 -14.29 -7.07
N ASP A 258 37.22 -15.50 -7.23
CA ASP A 258 36.43 -16.74 -7.26
C ASP A 258 35.79 -17.02 -5.90
N THR A 259 36.55 -16.87 -4.82
CA THR A 259 36.05 -17.03 -3.46
C THR A 259 34.91 -16.05 -3.18
N PHE A 260 35.09 -14.79 -3.55
CA PHE A 260 34.04 -13.77 -3.43
C PHE A 260 32.81 -14.11 -4.27
N ALA A 261 33.02 -14.45 -5.54
CA ALA A 261 31.92 -14.69 -6.47
C ALA A 261 31.09 -15.92 -6.08
N ARG A 262 31.72 -17.02 -5.64
CA ARG A 262 31.03 -18.22 -5.16
C ARG A 262 30.21 -17.96 -3.90
N ARG A 263 30.67 -17.06 -3.04
CA ARG A 263 29.99 -16.70 -1.79
C ARG A 263 28.76 -15.82 -2.02
N TRP A 264 28.90 -14.79 -2.85
CA TRP A 264 27.93 -13.70 -2.92
C TRP A 264 27.09 -13.65 -4.20
N VAL A 265 27.64 -14.13 -5.32
CA VAL A 265 27.04 -14.02 -6.65
C VAL A 265 27.32 -15.27 -7.52
N PRO A 266 27.08 -16.49 -7.00
CA PRO A 266 27.54 -17.74 -7.63
C PRO A 266 27.00 -17.95 -9.05
N GLN A 267 25.78 -17.47 -9.32
CA GLN A 267 25.12 -17.55 -10.62
C GLN A 267 25.88 -16.81 -11.74
N TYR A 268 26.75 -15.85 -11.40
CA TYR A 268 27.51 -15.07 -12.36
C TYR A 268 28.92 -15.61 -12.62
N ALA A 269 29.44 -16.52 -11.78
CA ALA A 269 30.78 -17.09 -11.92
C ALA A 269 30.80 -18.60 -12.22
N ALA A 270 29.72 -19.34 -11.90
CA ALA A 270 29.69 -20.79 -12.09
C ALA A 270 29.97 -21.21 -13.55
N GLY A 271 31.02 -22.02 -13.75
CA GLY A 271 31.41 -22.58 -15.04
C GLY A 271 32.00 -21.57 -16.05
N ARG A 272 32.48 -20.41 -15.59
CA ARG A 272 33.03 -19.34 -16.45
C ARG A 272 34.50 -19.11 -16.15
N GLU A 273 35.30 -18.90 -17.19
CA GLU A 273 36.71 -18.52 -17.05
C GLU A 273 36.85 -17.01 -16.79
N PRO A 274 37.58 -16.60 -15.73
CA PRO A 274 37.80 -15.19 -15.43
C PRO A 274 38.82 -14.56 -16.39
N THR A 275 38.57 -13.32 -16.81
CA THR A 275 39.58 -12.47 -17.48
C THR A 275 40.11 -11.44 -16.50
N ILE A 276 41.42 -11.37 -16.31
CA ILE A 276 42.08 -10.45 -15.37
C ILE A 276 42.73 -9.30 -16.14
N ARG A 277 42.56 -8.06 -15.68
CA ARG A 277 43.24 -6.87 -16.20
C ARG A 277 43.69 -5.96 -15.06
N SER A 278 44.89 -5.39 -15.14
CA SER A 278 45.27 -4.28 -14.26
C SER A 278 44.53 -3.01 -14.70
N VAL A 279 43.96 -2.28 -13.74
CA VAL A 279 43.26 -1.01 -14.01
C VAL A 279 44.24 0.16 -13.94
N GLN A 280 45.31 0.03 -13.15
CA GLN A 280 46.31 1.07 -12.95
C GLN A 280 47.68 0.44 -12.70
N ASP A 281 48.74 1.06 -13.23
CA ASP A 281 50.12 0.67 -12.99
C ASP A 281 50.66 1.34 -11.71
N GLY A 282 51.48 0.62 -10.94
CA GLY A 282 52.11 1.14 -9.72
C GLY A 282 52.03 0.19 -8.52
N PRO A 283 52.59 0.60 -7.37
CA PRO A 283 52.71 -0.23 -6.16
C PRO A 283 51.38 -0.50 -5.43
N THR A 284 50.31 0.21 -5.79
CA THR A 284 48.96 0.09 -5.21
C THR A 284 47.92 -0.37 -6.25
N ARG A 285 48.39 -1.13 -7.25
CA ARG A 285 47.58 -1.54 -8.41
C ARG A 285 46.30 -2.27 -8.02
N THR A 286 45.21 -1.93 -8.72
CA THR A 286 43.92 -2.61 -8.63
C THR A 286 43.76 -3.54 -9.83
N TYR A 287 43.30 -4.75 -9.57
CA TYR A 287 43.01 -5.74 -10.61
C TYR A 287 41.51 -5.85 -10.78
N ARG A 288 41.10 -5.92 -12.04
CA ARG A 288 39.72 -6.14 -12.44
C ARG A 288 39.59 -7.54 -12.99
N VAL A 289 38.75 -8.35 -12.35
CA VAL A 289 38.40 -9.69 -12.79
C VAL A 289 37.01 -9.64 -13.40
N THR A 290 36.86 -10.13 -14.64
CA THR A 290 35.59 -10.15 -15.35
C THR A 290 35.16 -11.57 -15.69
N TYR A 291 33.97 -11.98 -15.25
CA TYR A 291 33.34 -13.24 -15.64
C TYR A 291 32.33 -12.97 -16.76
N ARG A 292 32.68 -13.36 -17.99
CA ARG A 292 31.78 -13.23 -19.15
C ARG A 292 31.12 -14.56 -19.49
N PRO A 293 29.84 -14.58 -19.88
CA PRO A 293 29.23 -15.77 -20.45
C PRO A 293 29.90 -16.13 -21.79
N PRO A 294 30.06 -17.41 -22.13
CA PRO A 294 30.67 -17.84 -23.39
C PRO A 294 29.87 -17.32 -24.59
N PRO A 295 30.53 -17.06 -25.74
CA PRO A 295 29.86 -16.63 -26.94
C PRO A 295 29.03 -17.78 -27.53
N THR A 296 27.77 -17.89 -27.13
CA THR A 296 26.79 -18.72 -27.85
C THR A 296 26.26 -17.96 -29.05
N GLY A 297 26.33 -18.59 -30.23
CA GLY A 297 25.82 -18.04 -31.47
C GLY A 297 24.30 -17.90 -31.43
N GLY A 298 23.81 -16.69 -31.65
CA GLY A 298 22.39 -16.41 -31.86
C GLY A 298 21.53 -16.24 -30.60
N THR A 299 21.45 -15.00 -30.11
CA THR A 299 20.27 -14.28 -29.55
C THR A 299 20.67 -13.32 -28.42
N THR A 300 20.13 -12.10 -28.51
CA THR A 300 20.39 -10.91 -27.71
C THR A 300 19.70 -10.97 -26.33
N ARG A 301 19.89 -12.03 -25.54
CA ARG A 301 19.55 -11.96 -24.11
C ARG A 301 20.60 -11.08 -23.42
N MET A 302 20.15 -10.12 -22.61
CA MET A 302 21.04 -9.21 -21.87
C MET A 302 22.12 -10.02 -21.13
N ARG A 303 23.37 -9.86 -21.54
CA ARG A 303 24.52 -10.57 -20.96
C ARG A 303 25.05 -9.74 -19.81
N LEU A 304 24.79 -10.19 -18.58
CA LEU A 304 25.35 -9.57 -17.39
C LEU A 304 26.77 -10.12 -17.15
N ALA A 305 27.74 -9.22 -17.00
CA ALA A 305 29.11 -9.53 -16.63
C ALA A 305 29.31 -9.18 -15.15
N LEU A 306 29.97 -10.08 -14.41
CA LEU A 306 30.45 -9.78 -13.07
C LEU A 306 31.84 -9.18 -13.17
N THR A 307 32.01 -8.00 -12.59
CA THR A 307 33.31 -7.35 -12.43
C THR A 307 33.65 -7.35 -10.94
N VAL A 308 34.85 -7.82 -10.57
CA VAL A 308 35.36 -7.79 -9.19
C VAL A 308 36.67 -7.00 -9.20
N ASP A 309 36.76 -5.98 -8.34
CA ASP A 309 37.99 -5.20 -8.15
C ASP A 309 38.74 -5.73 -6.91
N VAL A 310 40.00 -6.12 -7.10
CA VAL A 310 40.87 -6.76 -6.09
C VAL A 310 42.12 -5.90 -5.87
N THR A 311 42.50 -5.73 -4.61
CA THR A 311 43.72 -5.01 -4.21
C THR A 311 44.53 -5.80 -3.17
N ALA A 312 45.80 -5.43 -2.99
CA ALA A 312 46.59 -5.91 -1.87
C ALA A 312 46.07 -5.30 -0.55
N GLY A 313 46.04 -6.08 0.53
CA GLY A 313 45.61 -5.66 1.86
C GLY A 313 46.75 -5.14 2.74
N ASP A 314 46.41 -4.34 3.76
CA ASP A 314 47.35 -3.64 4.64
C ASP A 314 47.90 -4.49 5.82
N GLY A 315 47.94 -5.82 5.68
CA GLY A 315 48.32 -6.73 6.77
C GLY A 315 49.81 -6.68 7.14
N PRO A 316 50.20 -6.98 8.40
CA PRO A 316 51.60 -7.08 8.79
C PRO A 316 52.34 -8.14 7.96
N ARG A 317 53.56 -7.81 7.49
CA ARG A 317 54.48 -8.68 6.71
C ARG A 317 55.07 -9.83 7.55
N THR A 318 54.28 -10.49 8.37
CA THR A 318 54.71 -11.61 9.21
C THR A 318 54.14 -12.92 8.68
N GLY A 319 54.78 -13.46 7.64
CA GLY A 319 54.37 -14.71 6.98
C GLY A 319 54.23 -14.53 5.47
N THR A 320 54.61 -15.54 4.70
CA THR A 320 54.78 -15.56 3.24
C THR A 320 53.47 -15.42 2.44
N GLY A 321 52.70 -14.34 2.64
CA GLY A 321 51.49 -14.06 1.86
C GLY A 321 51.08 -12.60 1.92
N THR A 322 51.01 -11.94 0.78
CA THR A 322 50.31 -10.65 0.64
C THR A 322 48.81 -10.90 0.81
N SER A 323 48.16 -10.23 1.78
CA SER A 323 46.70 -10.31 1.96
C SER A 323 45.98 -9.74 0.72
N THR A 324 44.88 -10.36 0.29
CA THR A 324 44.02 -9.87 -0.79
C THR A 324 42.73 -9.26 -0.23
N ARG A 325 42.21 -8.21 -0.86
CA ARG A 325 40.95 -7.54 -0.48
C ARG A 325 40.12 -7.28 -1.74
N VAL A 326 38.83 -7.63 -1.70
CA VAL A 326 37.86 -7.21 -2.72
C VAL A 326 37.34 -5.81 -2.34
N THR A 327 37.54 -4.84 -3.22
CA THR A 327 37.14 -3.44 -3.00
C THR A 327 35.87 -3.06 -3.72
N GLY A 328 35.37 -3.91 -4.61
CA GLY A 328 34.05 -3.74 -5.18
C GLY A 328 33.66 -4.87 -6.15
N PHE A 329 32.38 -4.96 -6.43
CA PHE A 329 31.87 -5.70 -7.56
C PHE A 329 30.67 -5.01 -8.19
N SER A 330 30.41 -5.33 -9.45
CA SER A 330 29.18 -4.94 -10.11
C SER A 330 28.73 -6.00 -11.10
N VAL A 331 27.41 -6.14 -11.21
CA VAL A 331 26.71 -6.92 -12.22
C VAL A 331 26.05 -5.92 -13.17
N GLY A 332 26.55 -5.87 -14.40
CA GLY A 332 26.08 -4.90 -15.40
C GLY A 332 26.13 -5.49 -16.80
N ARG A 333 25.58 -4.78 -17.79
CA ARG A 333 25.66 -5.23 -19.19
C ARG A 333 27.12 -5.37 -19.61
N ALA A 334 27.43 -6.46 -20.30
CA ALA A 334 28.75 -6.70 -20.87
C ALA A 334 29.14 -5.55 -21.81
N GLY A 335 30.05 -4.68 -21.37
CA GLY A 335 30.56 -3.54 -22.14
C GLY A 335 30.19 -2.15 -21.60
N GLU A 336 29.31 -2.04 -20.61
CA GLU A 336 29.11 -0.76 -19.91
C GLU A 336 30.25 -0.51 -18.92
N PRO A 337 30.85 0.69 -18.90
CA PRO A 337 31.80 1.06 -17.86
C PRO A 337 31.07 1.06 -16.51
N VAL A 338 31.69 0.45 -15.50
CA VAL A 338 31.25 0.60 -14.10
C VAL A 338 31.09 2.10 -13.84
N PRO A 339 29.92 2.58 -13.37
CA PRO A 339 29.76 3.99 -13.08
C PRO A 339 30.85 4.36 -12.09
N SER A 340 31.75 5.25 -12.53
CA SER A 340 32.73 5.85 -11.66
C SER A 340 31.95 6.74 -10.71
N GLY A 341 31.46 6.17 -9.61
CA GLY A 341 30.99 6.94 -8.47
C GLY A 341 32.18 7.78 -8.01
N ARG A 342 32.19 9.04 -8.44
CA ARG A 342 32.87 10.13 -7.74
C ARG A 342 31.85 10.71 -6.76
N PRO A 343 32.31 11.21 -5.60
CA PRO A 343 31.46 11.87 -4.63
C PRO A 343 30.75 13.09 -5.22
#